data_AF-A0A1U7DAP6-F1
#
_entry.id   AF-A0A1U7DAP6-F1
#
_cell.length_a   1.000
_cell.length_b   1.000
_cell.length_c   1.000
_cell.angle_alpha   90.00
_cell.angle_beta   90.00
_cell.angle_gamma   90.00
#
_symmetry.space_group_name_H-M   'P 1'
#
loop_
_entity.id
_entity.type
_entity.pdbx_description
1 polymer ?
#
loop_
_entity_poly.entity_id
_entity_poly.type
_entity_poly.pdbx_seq_one_letter_code
_entity_poly.pdbx_strand_id
1 'polypeptide(L)'
;MFEPSPVLLAFLVFKRFVFLELIAALALARVLTARGASRIVAGLALLLAVAEAAILLAPVAGTPQGALYPRLAQLMQMGNGMLPLLIPSLFLAISAYLPGKRMRGLDFAHIALLWVLVGLWVATMIV
;
A
#
# COMPACT_ATOMS: atom_id res chain seq x y z
N MET A 1 -26.78 -19.11 -3.09
CA MET A 1 -25.73 -18.16 -3.52
C MET A 1 -24.71 -18.08 -2.40
N PHE A 2 -23.41 -18.16 -2.69
CA PHE A 2 -22.38 -17.87 -1.69
C PHE A 2 -22.26 -16.35 -1.58
N GLU A 3 -22.83 -15.75 -0.54
CA GLU A 3 -22.61 -14.34 -0.24
C GLU A 3 -21.24 -14.20 0.44
N PRO A 4 -20.36 -13.29 -0.04
CA PRO A 4 -19.08 -13.07 0.60
C PRO A 4 -19.29 -12.52 2.01
N SER A 5 -18.54 -13.04 2.98
CA SER A 5 -18.63 -12.56 4.35
C SER A 5 -18.31 -11.05 4.41
N PRO A 6 -18.96 -10.28 5.30
CA PRO A 6 -18.68 -8.84 5.44
C PRO A 6 -17.19 -8.55 5.72
N VAL A 7 -16.51 -9.47 6.41
CA VAL A 7 -15.07 -9.38 6.71
C VAL A 7 -14.23 -9.50 5.44
N LEU A 8 -14.56 -10.45 4.55
CA LEU A 8 -13.89 -10.60 3.27
C LEU A 8 -14.08 -9.36 2.40
N LEU A 9 -15.30 -8.80 2.36
CA LEU A 9 -15.56 -7.56 1.63
C LEU A 9 -14.74 -6.39 2.20
N ALA A 10 -14.71 -6.22 3.53
CA ALA A 10 -13.91 -5.19 4.18
C ALA A 10 -12.42 -5.33 3.86
N PHE A 11 -11.89 -6.56 3.92
CA PHE A 11 -10.51 -6.85 3.55
C PHE A 11 -10.23 -6.50 2.09
N LEU A 12 -11.06 -6.94 1.14
CA LEU A 12 -10.88 -6.65 -0.28
C LEU A 12 -10.95 -5.16 -0.59
N VAL A 13 -11.89 -4.44 0.02
CA VAL A 13 -12.02 -2.98 -0.15
C VAL A 13 -10.78 -2.28 0.41
N PHE A 14 -10.39 -2.60 1.64
CA PHE A 14 -9.24 -1.97 2.27
C PHE A 14 -7.95 -2.24 1.47
N LYS A 15 -7.73 -3.50 1.11
CA LYS A 15 -6.57 -3.96 0.34
C LYS A 15 -6.47 -3.29 -1.03
N ARG A 16 -7.60 -3.15 -1.75
CA ARG A 16 -7.60 -2.66 -3.14
C ARG A 16 -7.69 -1.15 -3.28
N PHE A 17 -8.44 -0.47 -2.41
CA PHE A 17 -8.79 0.93 -2.60
C PHE A 17 -8.24 1.87 -1.52
N VAL A 18 -7.86 1.34 -0.35
CA VAL A 18 -7.54 2.20 0.81
C VAL A 18 -6.07 2.14 1.18
N PHE A 19 -5.50 0.94 1.25
CA PHE A 19 -4.18 0.76 1.83
C PHE A 19 -3.07 1.54 1.08
N LEU A 20 -2.97 1.39 -0.24
CA LEU A 20 -1.95 2.09 -1.03
C LEU A 20 -2.13 3.60 -1.06
N GLU A 21 -3.39 4.09 -1.08
CA GLU A 21 -3.68 5.52 -1.03
C GLU A 21 -3.20 6.13 0.28
N LEU A 22 -3.40 5.42 1.40
CA LEU A 22 -2.92 5.86 2.71
C LEU A 22 -1.39 5.76 2.82
N ILE A 23 -0.77 4.71 2.26
CA ILE A 23 0.70 4.62 2.17
C ILE A 23 1.26 5.78 1.33
N ALA A 24 0.65 6.09 0.19
CA ALA A 24 1.05 7.21 -0.66
C ALA A 24 0.90 8.55 0.08
N ALA A 25 -0.21 8.78 0.78
CA ALA A 25 -0.41 10.00 1.58
C ALA A 25 0.65 10.15 2.69
N LEU A 26 0.95 9.07 3.41
CA LEU A 26 1.99 9.06 4.45
C LEU A 26 3.40 9.27 3.85
N ALA A 27 3.71 8.60 2.74
CA ALA A 27 4.97 8.76 2.03
C ALA A 27 5.15 10.19 1.51
N LEU A 28 4.11 10.79 0.93
CA LEU A 28 4.10 12.18 0.51
C LEU A 28 4.33 13.12 1.69
N ALA A 29 3.59 12.95 2.79
CA ALA A 29 3.79 13.75 3.99
C ALA A 29 5.24 13.68 4.49
N ARG A 30 5.88 12.51 4.43
CA ARG A 30 7.30 12.36 4.77
C ARG A 30 8.23 12.99 3.74
N VAL A 31 7.96 12.87 2.44
CA VAL A 31 8.74 13.55 1.39
C VAL A 31 8.76 15.07 1.58
N LEU A 32 7.64 15.65 2.02
CA LEU A 32 7.51 17.09 2.24
C LEU A 32 8.17 17.57 3.54
N THR A 33 8.35 16.70 4.54
CA THR A 33 8.79 17.08 5.89
C THR A 33 10.18 16.58 6.27
N ALA A 34 10.65 15.49 5.68
CA ALA A 34 11.98 14.92 5.92
C ALA A 34 13.06 15.60 5.07
N ARG A 35 14.33 15.29 5.38
CA ARG A 35 15.52 15.76 4.65
C ARG A 35 16.47 14.58 4.41
N GLY A 36 17.39 14.74 3.44
CA GLY A 36 18.43 13.74 3.16
C GLY A 36 17.88 12.40 2.68
N ALA A 37 18.52 11.31 3.11
CA ALA A 37 18.20 9.95 2.67
C ALA A 37 16.76 9.52 2.98
N SER A 38 16.22 9.93 4.14
CA SER A 38 14.83 9.65 4.53
C SER A 38 13.83 10.16 3.48
N ARG A 39 14.07 11.34 2.90
CA ARG A 39 13.21 11.92 1.84
C ARG A 39 13.29 11.11 0.53
N ILE A 40 14.46 10.63 0.14
CA ILE A 40 14.64 9.86 -1.09
C ILE A 40 13.91 8.51 -0.97
N VAL A 41 14.11 7.81 0.15
CA VAL A 41 13.47 6.51 0.39
C VAL A 41 11.94 6.65 0.52
N ALA A 42 11.45 7.71 1.16
CA ALA A 42 10.02 8.02 1.16
C ALA A 42 9.49 8.36 -0.24
N GLY A 43 10.32 8.98 -1.10
CA GLY A 43 9.99 9.21 -2.50
C GLY A 43 9.82 7.91 -3.29
N LEU A 44 10.69 6.92 -3.06
CA LEU A 44 10.53 5.58 -3.65
C LEU A 44 9.25 4.89 -3.16
N ALA A 45 8.96 4.97 -1.86
CA ALA A 45 7.70 4.45 -1.31
C ALA A 45 6.48 5.09 -1.98
N LEU A 46 6.50 6.42 -2.16
CA LEU A 46 5.43 7.16 -2.82
C LEU A 46 5.25 6.72 -4.29
N LEU A 47 6.35 6.66 -5.06
CA LEU A 47 6.29 6.27 -6.47
C LEU A 47 5.73 4.86 -6.64
N LEU A 48 6.19 3.91 -5.82
CA LEU A 48 5.71 2.54 -5.84
C LEU A 48 4.24 2.45 -5.44
N ALA A 49 3.83 3.10 -4.35
CA ALA A 49 2.43 3.09 -3.91
C ALA A 49 1.47 3.66 -4.96
N VAL A 50 1.85 4.77 -5.60
CA VAL A 50 1.05 5.39 -6.68
C VAL A 50 1.00 4.49 -7.92
N ALA A 51 2.13 3.89 -8.31
CA ALA A 51 2.18 3.01 -9.47
C ALA A 51 1.31 1.75 -9.25
N GLU A 52 1.42 1.13 -8.08
CA GLU A 52 0.61 -0.04 -7.71
C GLU A 52 -0.88 0.31 -7.62
N ALA A 53 -1.23 1.44 -7.01
CA ALA A 53 -2.61 1.92 -6.94
C ALA A 53 -3.19 2.15 -8.35
N ALA A 54 -2.42 2.79 -9.24
CA ALA A 54 -2.83 2.99 -10.63
C ALA A 54 -3.11 1.67 -11.36
N ILE A 55 -2.29 0.64 -11.14
CA ILE A 55 -2.50 -0.70 -11.73
C ILE A 55 -3.77 -1.35 -11.16
N LEU A 56 -3.98 -1.30 -9.84
CA LEU A 56 -5.15 -1.91 -9.21
C LEU A 56 -6.47 -1.21 -9.58
N LEU A 57 -6.43 0.09 -9.82
CA LEU A 57 -7.58 0.92 -10.17
C LEU A 57 -7.86 0.98 -11.68
N ALA A 58 -6.87 0.67 -12.54
CA ALA A 58 -7.03 0.76 -14.00
C ALA A 58 -8.29 0.05 -14.57
N PRO A 59 -8.69 -1.16 -14.12
CA PRO A 59 -9.93 -1.79 -14.58
C PRO A 59 -11.20 -1.02 -14.22
N VAL A 60 -11.20 -0.37 -13.06
CA VAL A 60 -12.35 0.40 -12.56
C VAL A 60 -12.43 1.76 -13.23
N ALA A 61 -11.27 2.34 -13.56
CA ALA A 61 -11.16 3.62 -14.26
C ALA A 61 -11.46 3.54 -15.77
N GLY A 62 -11.59 2.33 -16.34
CA GLY A 62 -11.79 2.14 -17.78
C GLY A 62 -10.59 2.58 -18.63
N THR A 63 -9.40 2.73 -18.03
CA THR A 63 -8.20 3.20 -18.70
C THR A 63 -7.73 2.17 -19.75
N PRO A 64 -7.36 2.60 -20.98
CA PRO A 64 -6.78 1.71 -21.97
C PRO A 64 -5.56 0.97 -21.43
N GLN A 65 -5.59 -0.35 -21.47
CA GLN A 65 -4.54 -1.22 -20.93
C GLN A 65 -3.47 -1.44 -21.99
N GLY A 66 -2.27 -0.92 -21.77
CA GLY A 66 -1.12 -1.15 -22.64
C GLY A 66 -0.58 -2.59 -22.57
N ALA A 67 0.34 -2.93 -23.49
CA ALA A 67 0.90 -4.29 -23.62
C ALA A 67 1.58 -4.84 -22.34
N LEU A 68 2.01 -3.96 -21.42
CA LEU A 68 2.64 -4.35 -20.16
C LEU A 68 1.63 -4.68 -19.04
N TYR A 69 0.36 -4.28 -19.18
CA TYR A 69 -0.64 -4.41 -18.12
C TYR A 69 -0.82 -5.85 -17.62
N PRO A 70 -0.90 -6.90 -18.46
CA PRO A 70 -1.07 -8.28 -17.97
C PRO A 70 0.08 -8.73 -17.06
N ARG A 71 1.32 -8.34 -17.38
CA ARG A 71 2.51 -8.67 -16.58
C ARG A 71 2.49 -7.92 -15.23
N LEU A 72 2.11 -6.64 -15.27
CA LEU A 72 1.97 -5.83 -14.05
C LEU A 72 0.84 -6.34 -13.16
N ALA A 73 -0.31 -6.71 -13.75
CA ALA A 73 -1.42 -7.32 -13.03
C ALA A 73 -1.04 -8.66 -12.41
N GLN A 74 -0.22 -9.47 -13.09
CA GLN A 74 0.32 -10.71 -12.53
C GLN A 74 1.24 -10.44 -11.33
N LEU A 75 2.11 -9.41 -11.42
CA LEU A 75 2.92 -8.95 -10.29
C LEU A 75 2.02 -8.57 -9.11
N MET A 76 0.91 -7.88 -9.37
CA MET A 76 -0.07 -7.48 -8.35
C MET A 76 -0.79 -8.64 -7.66
N GLN A 77 -0.70 -9.87 -8.20
CA GLN A 77 -1.27 -11.07 -7.57
C GLN A 77 -0.26 -11.88 -6.74
N MET A 78 1.03 -11.50 -6.73
CA MET A 78 2.05 -12.21 -5.98
C MET A 78 1.75 -12.24 -4.47
N GLY A 79 1.99 -13.39 -3.83
CA GLY A 79 1.69 -13.58 -2.41
C GLY A 79 0.23 -13.34 -2.09
N ASN A 80 -0.69 -13.83 -2.94
CA ASN A 80 -2.12 -13.56 -2.86
C ASN A 80 -2.44 -12.05 -2.90
N GLY A 81 -1.65 -11.27 -3.64
CA GLY A 81 -1.74 -9.81 -3.75
C GLY A 81 -1.38 -9.03 -2.48
N MET A 82 -0.72 -9.67 -1.50
CA MET A 82 -0.17 -8.98 -0.33
C MET A 82 1.23 -8.44 -0.60
N LEU A 83 2.05 -9.20 -1.33
CA LEU A 83 3.46 -8.86 -1.53
C LEU A 83 3.65 -7.46 -2.15
N PRO A 84 2.93 -7.07 -3.23
CA PRO A 84 3.03 -5.72 -3.79
C PRO A 84 2.81 -4.64 -2.73
N LEU A 85 1.73 -4.73 -1.97
CA LEU A 85 1.35 -3.75 -0.93
C LEU A 85 2.44 -3.57 0.13
N LEU A 86 3.16 -4.64 0.46
CA LEU A 86 4.21 -4.62 1.47
C LEU A 86 5.50 -3.95 0.98
N ILE A 87 5.75 -3.90 -0.33
CA ILE A 87 6.97 -3.28 -0.88
C ILE A 87 7.02 -1.76 -0.59
N PRO A 88 6.06 -0.92 -1.03
CA PRO A 88 6.10 0.51 -0.73
C PRO A 88 6.01 0.76 0.78
N SER A 89 5.26 -0.07 1.51
CA SER A 89 5.19 -0.05 2.96
C SER A 89 6.56 -0.28 3.61
N LEU A 90 7.36 -1.22 3.11
CA LEU A 90 8.72 -1.49 3.58
C LEU A 90 9.63 -0.28 3.33
N PHE A 91 9.59 0.32 2.15
CA PHE A 91 10.36 1.54 1.88
C PHE A 91 9.94 2.68 2.82
N LEU A 92 8.64 2.85 3.09
CA LEU A 92 8.16 3.84 4.05
C LEU A 92 8.70 3.54 5.47
N ALA A 93 8.71 2.28 5.90
CA ALA A 93 9.32 1.88 7.18
C ALA A 93 10.81 2.20 7.22
N ILE A 94 11.58 1.84 6.19
CA ILE A 94 13.03 2.13 6.11
C ILE A 94 13.26 3.65 6.22
N SER A 95 12.42 4.46 5.58
CA SER A 95 12.54 5.93 5.64
C SER A 95 12.42 6.50 7.06
N ALA A 96 11.72 5.80 7.96
CA ALA A 96 11.53 6.20 9.36
C ALA A 96 12.79 6.00 10.22
N TYR A 97 13.61 4.99 9.89
CA TYR A 97 14.85 4.67 10.62
C TYR A 97 16.06 5.48 10.14
N LEU A 98 15.98 6.09 8.96
CA LEU A 98 17.06 6.90 8.41
C LEU A 98 17.20 8.26 9.14
N PRO A 99 18.44 8.80 9.21
CA PRO A 99 18.69 10.08 9.85
C PRO A 99 17.90 11.21 9.15
N GLY A 100 17.20 12.00 9.97
CA GLY A 100 16.28 13.05 9.52
C GLY A 100 15.35 13.52 10.64
N LYS A 101 14.35 14.35 10.29
CA LYS A 101 13.32 14.81 11.24
C LYS A 101 12.41 13.63 11.61
N ARG A 102 12.50 13.17 12.86
CA ARG A 102 11.65 12.08 13.38
C ARG A 102 10.21 12.57 13.54
N MET A 103 9.28 11.94 12.84
CA MET A 103 7.85 12.25 12.92
C MET A 103 7.08 11.02 13.40
N ARG A 104 7.11 10.81 14.72
CA ARG A 104 6.54 9.62 15.37
C ARG A 104 5.07 9.39 15.02
N GLY A 105 4.27 10.46 14.87
CA GLY A 105 2.86 10.32 14.48
C GLY A 105 2.65 9.64 13.11
N LEU A 106 3.54 9.90 12.15
CA LEU A 106 3.52 9.30 10.83
C LEU A 106 3.89 7.81 10.91
N ASP A 107 4.87 7.48 11.77
CA ASP A 107 5.30 6.11 12.02
C ASP A 107 4.21 5.29 12.73
N PHE A 108 3.53 5.87 13.73
CA PHE A 108 2.39 5.25 14.39
C PHE A 108 1.23 5.03 13.42
N ALA A 109 0.92 6.01 12.56
CA ALA A 109 -0.12 5.86 11.54
C ALA A 109 0.22 4.72 10.57
N HIS A 110 1.48 4.62 10.12
CA HIS A 110 1.93 3.54 9.26
C HIS A 110 1.80 2.16 9.93
N ILE A 111 2.22 2.03 11.19
CA ILE A 111 2.07 0.81 11.97
C ILE A 111 0.59 0.44 12.15
N ALA A 112 -0.27 1.41 12.44
CA ALA A 112 -1.71 1.18 12.57
C ALA A 112 -2.32 0.65 11.26
N LEU A 113 -1.91 1.17 10.10
CA LEU A 113 -2.36 0.66 8.80
C LEU A 113 -1.94 -0.79 8.56
N LEU A 114 -0.72 -1.14 8.93
CA LEU A 114 -0.24 -2.53 8.85
C LEU A 114 -1.06 -3.45 9.74
N TRP A 115 -1.38 -3.02 10.96
CA TRP A 115 -2.25 -3.78 11.86
C TRP A 115 -3.66 -3.97 11.29
N VAL A 116 -4.24 -2.96 10.65
CA VAL A 116 -5.55 -3.10 9.99
C VAL A 116 -5.46 -4.09 8.82
N LEU A 117 -4.44 -3.97 7.96
CA LEU A 117 -4.26 -4.87 6.82
C LEU A 117 -4.11 -6.33 7.27
N VAL A 118 -3.20 -6.58 8.22
CA VAL A 118 -2.92 -7.93 8.74
C VAL A 118 -4.08 -8.45 9.58
N GLY A 119 -4.71 -7.61 10.40
CA GLY A 119 -5.86 -7.98 11.22
C GLY A 119 -7.05 -8.42 10.37
N LEU A 120 -7.37 -7.67 9.31
CA LEU A 120 -8.40 -8.07 8.34
C LEU A 120 -8.02 -9.35 7.62
N TRP A 121 -6.76 -9.50 7.20
CA TRP A 121 -6.30 -10.71 6.52
C TRP A 121 -6.41 -11.96 7.40
N VAL A 122 -5.97 -11.89 8.65
CA VAL A 122 -6.10 -12.99 9.61
C VAL A 122 -7.57 -13.28 9.91
N ALA A 123 -8.40 -12.25 10.06
CA ALA A 123 -9.84 -12.44 10.27
C ALA A 123 -10.51 -13.20 9.11
N THR A 124 -10.08 -12.98 7.86
CA THR A 124 -10.58 -13.77 6.71
C THR A 124 -10.16 -15.24 6.71
N MET A 125 -9.20 -15.64 7.54
CA MET A 125 -8.82 -17.06 7.69
C MET A 125 -9.61 -17.78 8.78
N ILE A 126 -10.19 -17.03 9.71
CA ILE A 126 -10.88 -17.56 10.89
C ILE A 126 -12.40 -17.69 10.62
N VAL A 127 -12.94 -16.84 9.75
CA VAL A 127 -14.36 -16.76 9.38
C VAL A 127 -14.61 -17.44 8.05
#